data_AF-A0A136P5Z5-F1
#
_entry.id   AF-A0A136P5Z5-F1
#
_cell.length_a   1.000
_cell.length_b   1.000
_cell.length_c   1.000
_cell.angle_alpha   90.00
_cell.angle_beta   90.00
_cell.angle_gamma   90.00
#
_symmetry.space_group_name_H-M   'P 1'
#
loop_
_entity.id
_entity.type
_entity.pdbx_description
1 polymer ?
#
loop_
_entity_poly.entity_id
_entity_poly.type
_entity_poly.pdbx_seq_one_letter_code
_entity_poly.pdbx_strand_id
1 'polypeptide(L)'
;MTRYKLAKSIGITEQSISKNMSGKSSWGVESLLRISEYFNVSIEWLIYGKETHPKNTMRLLKENDGIEVPLYGMAICGIPASEWSEPKGFISVDFVRGLQNVFAVKATGMSMAQTIMPDDIIFAYRSHSKPKDKSIVLVSMKTVPDTKEGLIKRIKWLDK
;
A
#
# COMPACT_ATOMS: atom_id res chain seq x y z
N MET A 1 28.52 -1.66 -13.13
CA MET A 1 27.79 -1.74 -14.43
C MET A 1 28.59 -0.99 -15.49
N THR A 2 28.76 -1.52 -16.71
CA THR A 2 29.38 -0.76 -17.81
C THR A 2 28.30 -0.07 -18.66
N ARG A 3 28.62 1.07 -19.29
CA ARG A 3 27.67 1.84 -20.13
C ARG A 3 27.09 0.99 -21.27
N TYR A 4 27.93 0.17 -21.91
CA TYR A 4 27.51 -0.79 -22.92
C TYR A 4 26.49 -1.84 -22.41
N LYS A 5 26.72 -2.40 -21.21
CA LYS A 5 25.78 -3.38 -20.62
C LYS A 5 24.44 -2.73 -20.28
N LEU A 6 24.48 -1.50 -19.75
CA LEU A 6 23.29 -0.73 -19.43
C LEU A 6 22.50 -0.35 -20.70
N ALA A 7 23.17 0.15 -21.73
CA ALA A 7 22.60 0.45 -23.04
C ALA A 7 21.80 -0.73 -23.61
N LYS A 8 22.43 -1.92 -23.58
CA LYS A 8 21.82 -3.15 -24.07
C LYS A 8 20.60 -3.57 -23.25
N SER A 9 20.63 -3.38 -21.92
CA SER A 9 19.53 -3.81 -21.06
C SER A 9 18.31 -2.89 -21.10
N ILE A 10 18.50 -1.58 -21.29
CA ILE A 10 17.40 -0.60 -21.35
C ILE A 10 16.98 -0.25 -22.79
N GLY A 11 17.64 -0.83 -23.80
CA GLY A 11 17.32 -0.59 -25.21
C GLY A 11 17.59 0.85 -25.67
N ILE A 12 18.70 1.45 -25.21
CA ILE A 12 19.15 2.80 -25.56
C ILE A 12 20.58 2.73 -26.07
N THR A 13 20.99 3.63 -26.96
CA THR A 13 22.37 3.68 -27.45
C THR A 13 23.34 4.17 -26.37
N GLU A 14 24.58 3.65 -26.37
CA GLU A 14 25.62 4.08 -25.45
C GLU A 14 25.95 5.58 -25.59
N GLN A 15 25.84 6.10 -26.81
CA GLN A 15 26.02 7.53 -27.10
C GLN A 15 24.97 8.38 -26.41
N SER A 16 23.70 7.96 -26.42
CA SER A 16 22.62 8.65 -25.71
C SER A 16 22.85 8.63 -24.20
N ILE A 17 23.31 7.51 -23.62
CA ILE A 17 23.70 7.47 -22.19
C ILE A 17 24.79 8.49 -21.90
N SER A 18 25.85 8.52 -22.73
CA SER A 18 26.98 9.43 -22.50
C SER A 18 26.59 10.91 -22.61
N LYS A 19 25.70 11.26 -23.53
CA LYS A 19 25.21 12.65 -23.69
C LYS A 19 24.34 13.08 -22.51
N ASN A 20 23.46 12.21 -22.04
CA ASN A 20 22.59 12.52 -20.90
C ASN A 20 23.39 12.60 -19.59
N MET A 21 24.32 11.67 -19.35
CA MET A 21 25.18 11.72 -18.15
C MET A 21 26.11 12.93 -18.12
N SER A 22 26.46 13.48 -19.29
CA SER A 22 27.25 14.73 -19.40
C SER A 22 26.39 16.00 -19.39
N GLY A 23 25.06 15.88 -19.21
CA GLY A 23 24.13 17.02 -19.17
C GLY A 23 23.89 17.70 -20.53
N LYS A 24 24.39 17.11 -21.63
CA LYS A 24 24.23 17.66 -22.99
C LYS A 24 22.86 17.34 -23.62
N SER A 25 22.07 16.48 -22.97
CA SER A 25 20.74 16.07 -23.38
C SER A 25 19.92 15.77 -22.14
N SER A 26 18.60 15.89 -22.25
CA SER A 26 17.65 15.38 -21.25
C SER A 26 17.09 14.03 -21.67
N TRP A 27 16.77 13.19 -20.68
CA TRP A 27 16.16 11.89 -20.91
C TRP A 27 14.70 12.07 -21.35
N GLY A 28 14.30 11.36 -22.40
CA GLY A 28 12.89 11.26 -22.76
C GLY A 28 12.12 10.42 -21.76
N VAL A 29 10.80 10.63 -21.67
CA VAL A 29 9.91 9.91 -20.73
C VAL A 29 10.04 8.39 -20.86
N GLU A 30 10.05 7.87 -22.09
CA GLU A 30 10.23 6.44 -22.39
C GLU A 30 11.58 5.89 -21.86
N SER A 31 12.65 6.68 -21.95
CA SER A 31 13.96 6.28 -21.44
C SER A 31 13.99 6.28 -19.91
N LEU A 32 13.34 7.28 -19.29
CA LEU A 32 13.20 7.36 -17.83
C LEU A 32 12.41 6.17 -17.28
N LEU A 33 11.33 5.76 -17.95
CA LEU A 33 10.55 4.58 -17.58
C LEU A 33 11.40 3.31 -17.59
N ARG A 34 12.16 3.06 -18.67
CA ARG A 34 13.03 1.88 -18.76
C ARG A 34 14.15 1.88 -17.73
N ILE A 35 14.70 3.04 -17.41
CA ILE A 35 15.73 3.19 -16.36
C ILE A 35 15.10 2.94 -14.98
N SER A 36 13.89 3.49 -14.75
CA SER A 36 13.11 3.30 -13.52
C SER A 36 12.82 1.82 -13.28
N GLU A 37 12.36 1.10 -14.30
CA GLU A 37 12.11 -0.34 -14.23
C GLU A 37 13.40 -1.15 -14.00
N TYR A 38 14.46 -0.82 -14.73
CA TYR A 38 15.73 -1.55 -14.64
C TYR A 38 16.42 -1.41 -13.27
N PHE A 39 16.38 -0.22 -12.68
CA PHE A 39 16.97 0.04 -11.36
C PHE A 39 15.98 -0.07 -10.20
N ASN A 40 14.70 -0.33 -10.48
CA ASN A 40 13.62 -0.38 -9.50
C ASN A 40 13.55 0.88 -8.59
N VAL A 41 13.66 2.05 -9.24
CA VAL A 41 13.59 3.38 -8.61
C VAL A 41 12.42 4.16 -9.19
N SER A 42 11.86 5.11 -8.44
CA SER A 42 10.79 5.97 -8.95
C SER A 42 11.32 6.94 -10.03
N ILE A 43 10.45 7.34 -10.95
CA ILE A 43 10.78 8.37 -11.95
C ILE A 43 11.07 9.70 -11.25
N GLU A 44 10.32 10.03 -10.19
CA GLU A 44 10.58 11.20 -9.35
C GLU A 44 12.01 11.16 -8.76
N TRP A 45 12.49 10.01 -8.30
CA TRP A 45 13.86 9.88 -7.82
C TRP A 45 14.88 10.15 -8.93
N LEU A 46 14.64 9.69 -10.16
CA LEU A 46 15.52 9.94 -11.31
C LEU A 46 15.56 11.42 -11.72
N ILE A 47 14.45 12.15 -11.56
CA ILE A 47 14.35 13.56 -11.97
C ILE A 47 14.84 14.50 -10.87
N TYR A 48 14.40 14.29 -9.63
CA TYR A 48 14.58 15.24 -8.53
C TYR A 48 15.66 14.82 -7.53
N GLY A 49 16.18 13.59 -7.63
CA GLY A 49 17.21 13.06 -6.71
C GLY A 49 16.69 12.78 -5.29
N LYS A 50 15.38 12.85 -5.07
CA LYS A 50 14.72 12.60 -3.77
C LYS A 50 13.36 11.96 -3.99
N GLU A 51 12.99 11.01 -3.12
CA GLU A 51 11.63 10.47 -3.11
C GLU A 51 10.73 11.45 -2.35
N THR A 52 9.86 12.17 -3.07
CA THR A 52 8.85 13.06 -2.47
C THR A 52 7.55 12.33 -2.13
N HIS A 53 7.37 11.11 -2.64
CA HIS A 53 6.21 10.27 -2.37
C HIS A 53 6.69 8.85 -2.03
N PRO A 54 6.11 8.20 -0.99
CA PRO A 54 6.36 6.79 -0.74
C PRO A 54 6.00 6.00 -1.99
N LYS A 55 6.88 5.09 -2.40
CA LYS A 55 6.80 4.34 -3.66
C LYS A 55 5.36 3.93 -3.95
N ASN A 56 4.76 4.51 -4.99
CA ASN A 56 3.62 3.90 -5.65
C ASN A 56 4.18 2.67 -6.36
N THR A 57 4.36 1.58 -5.61
CA THR A 57 4.60 0.26 -6.17
C THR A 57 3.31 -0.19 -6.87
N MET A 58 3.03 0.40 -8.01
CA MET A 58 2.43 -0.31 -9.14
C MET A 58 3.47 -1.36 -9.59
N ARG A 59 3.72 -2.35 -8.72
CA ARG A 59 4.33 -3.60 -9.11
C ARG A 59 3.38 -4.15 -10.17
N LEU A 60 3.85 -4.36 -11.39
CA LEU A 60 3.20 -5.25 -12.34
C LEU A 60 3.16 -6.62 -11.65
N LEU A 61 2.10 -6.87 -10.88
CA LEU A 61 1.89 -8.13 -10.17
C LEU A 61 1.78 -9.19 -11.25
N LYS A 62 2.83 -10.02 -11.38
CA LYS A 62 2.72 -11.27 -12.12
C LYS A 62 1.58 -12.05 -11.48
N GLU A 63 0.79 -12.74 -12.29
CA GLU A 63 -0.49 -13.35 -11.89
C GLU A 63 -0.40 -14.38 -10.74
N ASN A 64 0.78 -14.70 -10.21
CA ASN A 64 1.01 -15.67 -9.12
C ASN A 64 1.77 -15.14 -7.90
N ASP A 65 2.10 -13.84 -7.84
CA ASP A 65 2.70 -13.26 -6.62
C ASP A 65 1.60 -12.65 -5.77
N GLY A 66 1.34 -13.25 -4.60
CA GLY A 66 0.38 -12.74 -3.63
C GLY A 66 0.69 -11.30 -3.21
N ILE A 67 -0.36 -10.53 -2.94
CA ILE A 67 -0.24 -9.15 -2.48
C ILE A 67 0.19 -9.19 -1.02
N GLU A 68 1.33 -8.57 -0.70
CA GLU A 68 1.76 -8.34 0.67
C GLU A 68 0.90 -7.24 1.29
N VAL A 69 0.03 -7.64 2.21
CA VAL A 69 -0.86 -6.74 2.94
C VAL A 69 -0.25 -6.42 4.31
N PRO A 70 -0.07 -5.13 4.67
CA PRO A 70 0.45 -4.74 5.97
C PRO A 70 -0.54 -5.09 7.10
N LEU A 71 -0.04 -5.73 8.16
CA LEU A 71 -0.78 -6.06 9.38
C LEU A 71 -0.49 -5.00 10.46
N TYR A 72 -1.38 -4.03 10.63
CA TYR A 72 -1.15 -2.90 11.57
C TYR A 72 -1.27 -3.26 13.05
N GLY A 73 -1.90 -4.39 13.39
CA GLY A 73 -2.02 -4.85 14.77
C GLY A 73 -3.36 -5.48 15.09
N MET A 74 -3.77 -5.34 16.34
CA MET A 74 -5.04 -5.87 16.87
C MET A 74 -6.13 -4.79 16.78
N ALA A 75 -7.28 -5.16 16.22
CA ALA A 75 -8.47 -4.32 16.26
C ALA A 75 -9.45 -4.90 17.28
N ILE A 76 -9.69 -4.13 18.35
CA ILE A 76 -10.56 -4.57 19.44
C ILE A 76 -12.01 -4.42 19.00
N CYS A 77 -12.75 -5.51 19.07
CA CYS A 77 -14.20 -5.53 18.94
C CYS A 77 -14.78 -5.19 20.32
N GLY A 78 -14.83 -3.91 20.73
CA GLY A 78 -15.28 -3.55 22.09
C GLY A 78 -14.83 -2.18 22.59
N ILE A 79 -14.78 -2.01 23.92
CA ILE A 79 -14.22 -0.83 24.60
C ILE A 79 -12.69 -0.82 24.34
N PRO A 80 -12.10 0.32 23.95
CA PRO A 80 -10.85 0.31 23.19
C PRO A 80 -9.59 0.36 24.08
N ALA A 81 -8.48 -0.20 23.56
CA ALA A 81 -7.18 -0.26 24.25
C ALA A 81 -5.98 -0.53 23.30
N SER A 82 -5.99 -0.07 22.04
CA SER A 82 -4.85 -0.35 21.13
C SER A 82 -4.49 0.82 20.23
N GLU A 83 -3.22 1.25 20.34
CA GLU A 83 -2.56 2.26 19.52
C GLU A 83 -2.16 1.72 18.14
N TRP A 84 -2.41 2.52 17.11
CA TRP A 84 -2.09 2.23 15.71
C TRP A 84 -0.93 3.12 15.27
N SER A 85 0.30 2.61 15.31
CA SER A 85 1.48 3.37 14.87
C SER A 85 2.29 2.66 13.79
N GLU A 86 2.46 1.34 13.83
CA GLU A 86 3.32 0.62 12.87
C GLU A 86 2.83 -0.82 12.55
N PRO A 87 3.05 -1.33 11.31
CA PRO A 87 2.72 -2.70 10.95
C PRO A 87 3.61 -3.70 11.67
N LYS A 88 2.98 -4.65 12.37
CA LYS A 88 3.65 -5.74 13.09
C LYS A 88 4.11 -6.89 12.18
N GLY A 89 3.66 -6.92 10.93
CA GLY A 89 4.03 -7.94 9.95
C GLY A 89 3.32 -7.77 8.61
N PHE A 90 3.54 -8.71 7.69
CA PHE A 90 2.91 -8.75 6.36
C PHE A 90 2.29 -10.12 6.12
N ILE A 91 1.16 -10.15 5.42
CA ILE A 91 0.47 -11.38 5.01
C ILE A 91 0.31 -11.36 3.50
N SER A 92 0.70 -12.45 2.82
CA SER A 92 0.54 -12.59 1.37
C SER A 92 -0.83 -13.18 1.04
N VAL A 93 -1.63 -12.48 0.24
CA VAL A 93 -2.96 -12.93 -0.20
C VAL A 93 -3.26 -12.56 -1.66
N ASP A 94 -3.94 -13.44 -2.38
CA ASP A 94 -4.26 -13.24 -3.80
C ASP A 94 -5.64 -12.62 -4.07
N PHE A 95 -6.59 -12.74 -3.14
CA PHE A 95 -8.00 -12.36 -3.37
C PHE A 95 -8.28 -10.85 -3.23
N VAL A 96 -7.30 -10.07 -2.75
CA VAL A 96 -7.45 -8.60 -2.57
C VAL A 96 -7.00 -7.82 -3.81
N ARG A 97 -6.69 -8.51 -4.92
CA ARG A 97 -6.30 -7.92 -6.20
C ARG A 97 -7.40 -6.98 -6.70
N GLY A 98 -7.05 -5.72 -6.93
CA GLY A 98 -7.97 -4.66 -7.40
C GLY A 98 -8.46 -3.70 -6.31
N LEU A 99 -8.19 -3.98 -5.03
CA LEU A 99 -8.50 -3.05 -3.94
C LEU A 99 -7.28 -2.16 -3.64
N GLN A 100 -7.50 -0.85 -3.47
CA GLN A 100 -6.45 0.09 -3.09
C GLN A 100 -6.34 0.23 -1.57
N ASN A 101 -5.10 0.40 -1.08
CA ASN A 101 -4.81 0.65 0.34
C ASN A 101 -5.44 -0.40 1.27
N VAL A 102 -5.30 -1.68 0.92
CA VAL A 102 -5.75 -2.80 1.75
C VAL A 102 -4.79 -2.97 2.91
N PHE A 103 -5.34 -3.25 4.09
CA PHE A 103 -4.58 -3.60 5.27
C PHE A 103 -5.30 -4.66 6.09
N ALA A 104 -4.53 -5.43 6.84
CA ALA A 104 -5.05 -6.51 7.66
C ALA A 104 -5.02 -6.11 9.13
N VAL A 105 -5.99 -6.62 9.88
CA VAL A 105 -6.10 -6.42 11.33
C VAL A 105 -6.52 -7.74 11.96
N LYS A 106 -5.91 -8.08 13.09
CA LYS A 106 -6.30 -9.26 13.85
C LYS A 106 -7.45 -8.90 14.77
N ALA A 107 -8.58 -9.61 14.66
CA ALA A 107 -9.75 -9.39 15.49
C ALA A 107 -9.48 -9.83 16.93
N THR A 108 -9.85 -9.00 17.90
CA THR A 108 -9.83 -9.38 19.32
C THR A 108 -11.15 -9.03 20.00
N GLY A 109 -11.53 -9.80 21.02
CA GLY A 109 -12.77 -9.60 21.77
C GLY A 109 -14.00 -10.26 21.13
N MET A 110 -15.08 -10.37 21.91
CA MET A 110 -16.27 -11.17 21.56
C MET A 110 -17.43 -10.34 20.98
N SER A 111 -17.29 -9.01 20.84
CA SER A 111 -18.41 -8.14 20.41
C SER A 111 -18.94 -8.44 19.00
N MET A 112 -18.19 -9.16 18.16
CA MET A 112 -18.58 -9.54 16.81
C MET A 112 -18.65 -11.07 16.62
N ALA A 113 -18.63 -11.88 17.68
CA ALA A 113 -18.50 -13.35 17.64
C ALA A 113 -19.54 -14.09 16.78
N GLN A 114 -20.69 -13.48 16.49
CA GLN A 114 -21.69 -14.03 15.56
C GLN A 114 -21.24 -14.02 14.09
N THR A 115 -20.18 -13.27 13.75
CA THR A 115 -19.69 -13.12 12.37
C THR A 115 -18.17 -13.14 12.29
N ILE A 116 -17.47 -12.67 13.32
CA ILE A 116 -16.01 -12.55 13.41
C ILE A 116 -15.60 -13.09 14.77
N MET A 117 -14.82 -14.16 14.78
CA MET A 117 -14.27 -14.74 16.00
C MET A 117 -12.97 -14.01 16.41
N PRO A 118 -12.60 -14.06 17.70
CA PRO A 118 -11.26 -13.71 18.11
C PRO A 118 -10.22 -14.47 17.30
N ASP A 119 -9.09 -13.82 17.03
CA ASP A 119 -7.98 -14.31 16.21
C ASP A 119 -8.22 -14.36 14.68
N ASP A 120 -9.42 -14.07 14.19
CA ASP A 120 -9.68 -13.93 12.75
C ASP A 120 -8.88 -12.75 12.16
N ILE A 121 -8.42 -12.94 10.93
CA ILE A 121 -7.68 -11.91 10.17
C ILE A 121 -8.67 -11.21 9.23
N ILE A 122 -8.86 -9.92 9.45
CA ILE A 122 -9.79 -9.10 8.67
C ILE A 122 -9.00 -8.22 7.71
N PHE A 123 -9.38 -8.28 6.44
CA PHE A 123 -8.85 -7.42 5.39
C PHE A 123 -9.79 -6.23 5.21
N ALA A 124 -9.28 -5.04 5.47
CA ALA A 124 -10.00 -3.78 5.33
C ALA A 124 -9.37 -2.95 4.22
N TYR A 125 -10.18 -2.14 3.55
CA TYR A 125 -9.73 -1.17 2.56
C TYR A 125 -10.51 0.13 2.74
N ARG A 126 -9.93 1.23 2.27
CA ARG A 126 -10.62 2.53 2.32
C ARG A 126 -11.69 2.58 1.23
N SER A 127 -12.96 2.54 1.63
CA SER A 127 -14.06 2.71 0.67
C SER A 127 -14.14 4.16 0.17
N HIS A 128 -14.29 4.34 -1.14
CA HIS A 128 -14.49 5.65 -1.78
C HIS A 128 -15.95 6.11 -1.78
N SER A 129 -16.87 5.20 -1.46
CA SER A 129 -18.31 5.44 -1.42
C SER A 129 -18.87 5.23 -0.02
N LYS A 130 -20.04 5.82 0.27
CA LYS A 130 -20.77 5.55 1.50
C LYS A 130 -21.03 4.03 1.63
N PRO A 131 -20.59 3.38 2.72
CA PRO A 131 -20.87 1.96 2.92
C PRO A 131 -22.37 1.68 3.01
N LYS A 132 -22.81 0.52 2.50
CA LYS A 132 -24.22 0.11 2.55
C LYS A 132 -24.68 -0.09 4.00
N ASP A 133 -25.99 -0.03 4.24
CA ASP A 133 -26.54 -0.38 5.54
C ASP A 133 -26.15 -1.81 5.96
N LYS A 134 -25.93 -2.03 7.26
CA LYS A 134 -25.47 -3.31 7.85
C LYS A 134 -24.08 -3.79 7.42
N SER A 135 -23.29 -2.96 6.73
CA SER A 135 -21.90 -3.28 6.39
C SER A 135 -21.03 -3.37 7.65
N ILE A 136 -20.03 -4.24 7.61
CA ILE A 136 -18.97 -4.28 8.64
C ILE A 136 -17.92 -3.26 8.22
N VAL A 137 -17.59 -2.35 9.12
CA VAL A 137 -16.58 -1.31 8.89
C VAL A 137 -15.57 -1.32 10.02
N LEU A 138 -14.34 -0.96 9.66
CA LEU A 138 -13.31 -0.59 10.61
C LEU A 138 -13.33 0.93 10.76
N VAL A 139 -13.50 1.40 11.98
CA VAL A 139 -13.53 2.84 12.31
C VAL A 139 -12.28 3.18 13.11
N SER A 140 -11.59 4.23 12.72
CA SER A 140 -10.57 4.86 13.58
C SER A 140 -11.21 6.01 14.35
N MET A 141 -11.16 5.97 15.67
CA MET A 141 -11.58 7.05 16.56
C MET A 141 -10.36 7.68 17.23
N LYS A 142 -10.45 8.99 17.49
CA LYS A 142 -9.49 9.67 18.35
C LYS A 142 -9.99 9.61 19.79
N THR A 143 -9.12 9.24 20.71
CA THR A 143 -9.44 9.08 22.12
C THR A 143 -8.51 9.97 22.94
N VAL A 144 -8.95 10.46 24.09
CA VAL A 144 -8.13 11.29 24.98
C VAL A 144 -7.14 10.37 25.72
N PRO A 145 -5.81 10.64 25.72
CA PRO A 145 -5.11 11.88 25.38
C PRO A 145 -4.34 11.81 24.04
N ASP A 146 -5.07 11.74 22.93
CA ASP A 146 -4.60 11.73 21.53
C ASP A 146 -4.15 10.36 20.98
N THR A 147 -4.68 9.27 21.54
CA THR A 147 -4.54 7.93 20.97
C THR A 147 -5.49 7.74 19.79
N LYS A 148 -5.04 7.02 18.75
CA LYS A 148 -5.91 6.56 17.65
C LYS A 148 -6.23 5.10 17.88
N GLU A 149 -7.52 4.80 17.94
CA GLU A 149 -8.02 3.46 18.23
C GLU A 149 -8.90 2.95 17.09
N GLY A 150 -8.78 1.66 16.79
CA GLY A 150 -9.51 1.01 15.71
C GLY A 150 -10.55 0.06 16.24
N LEU A 151 -11.78 0.21 15.76
CA LEU A 151 -12.95 -0.56 16.17
C LEU A 151 -13.60 -1.22 14.97
N ILE A 152 -13.96 -2.49 15.10
CA ILE A 152 -14.75 -3.21 14.09
C ILE A 152 -16.20 -3.23 14.54
N LYS A 153 -17.09 -2.63 13.73
CA LYS A 153 -18.53 -2.57 14.04
C LYS A 153 -19.37 -2.76 12.79
N ARG A 154 -20.59 -3.26 13.00
CA ARG A 154 -21.64 -3.25 11.99
C ARG A 154 -22.36 -1.91 12.03
N ILE A 155 -22.40 -1.19 10.92
CA ILE A 155 -23.10 0.11 10.87
C ILE A 155 -24.59 -0.08 10.60
N LYS A 156 -25.39 0.83 11.14
CA LYS A 156 -26.78 1.04 10.76
C LYS A 156 -26.97 2.52 10.43
N TRP A 157 -27.44 2.84 9.24
CA TRP A 157 -27.81 4.20 8.91
C TRP A 157 -29.14 4.53 9.59
N LEU A 158 -29.20 5.68 10.25
CA LEU A 158 -30.48 6.26 10.66
C LEU A 158 -31.00 7.02 9.45
N ASP A 159 -32.12 6.56 8.89
CA ASP A 159 -32.85 7.36 7.90
C ASP A 159 -33.27 8.66 8.60
N LYS A 160 -32.93 9.79 7.97
CA LYS A 160 -33.31 11.13 8.44
C LYS A 160 -34.77 11.42 8.10
#